data_AF-A0A1M6MXA1-F1
#
_entry.id   AF-A0A1M6MXA1-F1
#
_cell.length_a   1.000
_cell.length_b   1.000
_cell.length_c   1.000
_cell.angle_alpha   90.00
_cell.angle_beta   90.00
_cell.angle_gamma   90.00
#
_symmetry.space_group_name_H-M   'P 1'
#
loop_
_entity.id
_entity.type
_entity.pdbx_description
1 polymer ?
#
loop_
_entity_poly.entity_id
_entity_poly.type
_entity_poly.pdbx_seq_one_letter_code
_entity_poly.pdbx_strand_id
1 'polypeptide(L)'
;MEPNERVHVNFFAPSTESMKAEVSVVRIVLAVWAFLSFGIPAVIWLAGLGDPSGLGQSFFTDDRSMLGFPLHYWLLAQGSTIGFVILCKIYCTLWDNLVVHLQNKRR
;
A
#
# COMPACT_ATOMS: atom_id res chain seq x y z
N MET A 1 -11.93 -40.02 -23.15
CA MET A 1 -11.97 -38.77 -22.37
C MET A 1 -11.87 -39.20 -20.92
N GLU A 2 -10.67 -39.06 -20.35
CA GLU A 2 -10.40 -39.49 -18.97
C GLU A 2 -11.29 -38.71 -17.97
N PRO A 3 -11.74 -39.36 -16.89
CA PRO A 3 -12.83 -38.89 -16.05
C PRO A 3 -12.39 -37.70 -15.18
N ASN A 4 -13.05 -36.55 -15.39
CA ASN A 4 -13.16 -35.37 -14.53
C ASN A 4 -12.29 -35.41 -13.27
N GLU A 5 -11.01 -35.03 -13.44
CA GLU A 5 -10.10 -34.77 -12.33
C GLU A 5 -10.70 -33.61 -11.53
N ARG A 6 -11.19 -33.90 -10.33
CA ARG A 6 -11.86 -32.90 -9.49
C ARG A 6 -10.87 -31.77 -9.22
N VAL A 7 -11.12 -30.60 -9.82
CA VAL A 7 -10.33 -29.40 -9.59
C VAL A 7 -10.43 -29.07 -8.10
N HIS A 8 -9.39 -29.39 -7.34
CA HIS A 8 -9.31 -29.11 -5.92
C HIS A 8 -9.00 -27.62 -5.73
N VAL A 9 -10.05 -26.80 -5.72
CA VAL A 9 -9.96 -25.35 -5.51
C VAL A 9 -9.78 -25.09 -4.03
N ASN A 10 -8.56 -24.73 -3.63
CA ASN A 10 -8.26 -24.37 -2.26
C ASN A 10 -8.24 -22.84 -2.13
N PHE A 11 -9.25 -22.26 -1.48
CA PHE A 11 -9.43 -20.80 -1.40
C PHE A 11 -8.32 -20.08 -0.63
N PHE A 12 -7.69 -20.77 0.32
CA PHE A 12 -6.70 -20.18 1.22
C PHE A 12 -5.25 -20.62 0.92
N ALA A 13 -5.06 -21.56 -0.02
CA ALA A 13 -3.75 -22.09 -0.37
C ALA A 13 -3.59 -22.14 -1.90
N PRO A 14 -3.00 -21.11 -2.53
CA PRO A 14 -2.77 -21.11 -3.97
C PRO A 14 -1.84 -22.27 -4.37
N SER A 15 -2.34 -23.17 -5.22
CA SER A 15 -1.62 -24.38 -5.62
C SER A 15 -0.72 -24.17 -6.84
N THR A 16 -1.11 -23.29 -7.75
CA THR A 16 -0.36 -23.02 -8.99
C THR A 16 0.58 -21.84 -8.85
N GLU A 17 1.73 -21.88 -9.55
CA GLU A 17 2.71 -20.80 -9.55
C GLU A 17 2.12 -19.45 -10.01
N SER A 18 1.17 -19.45 -10.96
CA SER A 18 0.43 -18.25 -11.38
C SER A 18 -0.42 -17.66 -10.26
N MET A 19 -1.19 -18.49 -9.54
CA MET A 19 -2.00 -18.02 -8.41
C MET A 19 -1.13 -17.52 -7.25
N LYS A 20 0.03 -18.16 -7.00
CA LYS A 20 0.99 -17.68 -5.98
C LYS A 20 1.53 -16.30 -6.33
N ALA A 21 1.82 -16.04 -7.61
CA ALA A 21 2.25 -14.75 -8.09
C ALA A 21 1.16 -13.67 -7.90
N GLU A 22 -0.09 -13.98 -8.25
CA GLU A 22 -1.23 -13.08 -8.03
C GLU A 22 -1.40 -12.73 -6.55
N VAL A 23 -1.37 -13.73 -5.66
CA VAL A 23 -1.44 -13.50 -4.20
C VAL A 23 -0.25 -12.68 -3.70
N SER A 24 0.95 -12.86 -4.26
CA SER A 24 2.12 -12.06 -3.92
C SER A 24 1.92 -10.59 -4.29
N VAL A 25 1.41 -10.29 -5.50
CA VAL A 25 1.10 -8.92 -5.92
C VAL A 25 0.06 -8.29 -4.99
N VAL A 26 -1.02 -9.01 -4.68
CA VAL A 26 -2.05 -8.52 -3.75
C VAL A 26 -1.47 -8.23 -2.37
N ARG A 27 -0.62 -9.10 -1.83
CA ARG A 27 0.05 -8.88 -0.54
C ARG A 27 0.95 -7.65 -0.54
N ILE A 28 1.72 -7.44 -1.61
CA ILE A 28 2.58 -6.26 -1.75
C ILE A 28 1.75 -4.99 -1.81
N VAL A 29 0.67 -4.98 -2.60
CA VAL A 29 -0.24 -3.82 -2.68
C VAL A 29 -0.87 -3.52 -1.32
N LEU A 30 -1.34 -4.53 -0.60
CA LEU A 30 -1.89 -4.35 0.75
C LEU A 30 -0.85 -3.82 1.73
N ALA A 31 0.40 -4.30 1.66
CA ALA A 31 1.49 -3.82 2.51
C ALA A 31 1.83 -2.34 2.21
N VAL A 32 1.92 -1.97 0.93
CA VAL A 32 2.18 -0.58 0.52
C VAL A 32 1.00 0.32 0.88
N TRP A 33 -0.23 -0.14 0.70
CA TRP A 33 -1.43 0.59 1.13
C TRP A 33 -1.44 0.84 2.63
N ALA A 34 -1.13 -0.19 3.44
CA ALA A 34 -1.04 -0.04 4.89
C ALA A 34 0.07 0.94 5.26
N PHE A 35 1.24 0.82 4.64
CA PHE A 35 2.34 1.76 4.86
C PHE A 35 1.96 3.20 4.50
N LEU A 36 1.25 3.44 3.41
CA LEU A 36 0.81 4.79 3.03
C LEU A 36 -0.29 5.32 3.97
N SER A 37 -1.21 4.45 4.38
CA SER A 37 -2.33 4.82 5.26
C SER A 37 -1.88 5.11 6.68
N PHE A 38 -0.90 4.37 7.20
CA PHE A 38 -0.39 4.53 8.56
C PHE A 38 0.90 5.33 8.62
N GLY A 39 1.66 5.45 7.53
CA GLY A 39 2.97 6.09 7.50
C GLY A 39 2.90 7.59 7.77
N ILE A 40 1.98 8.31 7.13
CA ILE A 40 1.82 9.75 7.39
C ILE A 40 1.33 10.00 8.83
N PRO A 41 0.28 9.32 9.34
CA PRO A 41 -0.09 9.40 10.76
C PRO A 41 1.04 9.03 11.72
N ALA A 42 1.84 8.00 11.41
CA ALA A 42 2.95 7.57 12.25
C ALA A 42 4.09 8.60 12.28
N VAL A 43 4.39 9.27 11.16
CA VAL A 43 5.37 10.36 11.11
C VAL A 43 4.90 11.55 11.94
N ILE A 44 3.62 11.91 11.84
CA ILE A 44 3.02 12.98 12.67
C ILE A 44 3.09 12.59 14.15
N TRP A 45 2.74 11.35 14.50
CA TRP A 45 2.79 10.84 15.87
C TRP A 45 4.22 10.82 16.42
N LEU A 46 5.20 10.35 15.64
CA LEU A 46 6.62 10.35 16.00
C LEU A 46 7.16 11.77 16.20
N ALA A 47 6.75 12.71 15.35
CA ALA A 47 7.13 14.11 15.49
C ALA A 47 6.60 14.72 16.81
N GLY A 48 5.41 14.30 17.25
CA GLY A 48 4.78 14.73 18.50
C GLY A 48 5.44 14.20 19.78
N LEU A 49 6.21 13.11 19.72
CA LEU A 49 6.88 12.53 20.90
C LEU A 49 8.05 13.37 21.45
N GLY A 50 8.59 14.28 20.63
CA GLY A 50 9.73 15.13 21.02
C GLY A 50 9.34 16.37 21.83
N ASP A 51 8.04 16.58 22.09
CA ASP A 51 7.52 17.80 22.69
C ASP A 51 7.37 17.68 24.23
N PRO A 52 8.07 18.50 25.03
CA PRO A 52 7.96 18.51 26.48
C PRO A 52 6.64 19.09 27.02
N SER A 53 5.83 19.75 26.18
CA SER A 53 4.54 20.33 26.59
C SER A 53 3.37 19.34 26.55
N GLY A 54 3.56 18.17 25.92
CA GLY A 54 2.53 17.12 25.80
C GLY A 54 1.36 17.48 24.86
N LEU A 55 1.43 18.63 24.16
CA LEU A 55 0.40 19.11 23.24
C LEU A 55 0.68 18.69 21.78
N GLY A 56 1.82 18.07 21.50
CA GLY A 56 2.17 17.58 20.17
C GLY A 56 2.59 18.70 19.20
N GLN A 57 3.12 19.81 19.73
CA GLN A 57 3.75 20.85 18.96
C GLN A 57 5.06 20.33 18.37
N SER A 58 5.07 20.22 17.05
CA SER A 58 6.21 19.75 16.27
C SER A 58 6.31 20.62 15.03
N PHE A 59 7.43 20.66 14.33
CA PHE A 59 7.56 21.44 13.09
C PHE A 59 6.45 21.20 12.04
N PHE A 60 5.79 20.03 12.07
CA PHE A 60 4.64 19.67 11.23
C PHE A 60 3.26 20.10 11.78
N THR A 61 3.17 20.33 13.08
CA THR A 61 1.92 20.64 13.82
C THR A 61 1.89 22.08 14.32
N ASP A 62 3.05 22.73 14.42
CA ASP A 62 3.20 24.12 14.85
C ASP A 62 2.56 25.08 13.85
N ASP A 63 2.12 26.23 14.37
CA ASP A 63 1.36 27.31 13.73
C ASP A 63 2.00 27.99 12.50
N ARG A 64 2.97 27.35 11.84
CA ARG A 64 3.58 27.71 10.55
C ARG A 64 2.60 27.43 9.42
N SER A 65 1.60 28.30 9.40
CA SER A 65 0.47 28.41 8.49
C SER A 65 0.91 28.53 7.02
N MET A 66 0.77 27.47 6.22
CA MET A 66 0.52 27.63 4.79
C MET A 66 -0.95 28.02 4.65
N LEU A 67 -1.26 29.31 4.51
CA LEU A 67 -2.64 29.85 4.32
C LEU A 67 -3.60 29.75 5.53
N GLY A 68 -3.09 29.76 6.76
CA GLY A 68 -3.91 29.88 7.98
C GLY A 68 -4.53 28.58 8.50
N PHE A 69 -4.06 27.42 8.03
CA PHE A 69 -4.56 26.10 8.43
C PHE A 69 -3.39 25.14 8.74
N PRO A 70 -3.56 24.17 9.67
CA PRO A 70 -2.47 23.29 10.08
C PRO A 70 -1.91 22.42 8.94
N LEU A 71 -0.60 22.49 8.72
CA LEU A 71 0.11 21.87 7.60
C LEU A 71 -0.06 20.34 7.52
N HIS A 72 -0.27 19.68 8.66
CA HIS A 72 -0.45 18.24 8.71
C HIS A 72 -1.69 17.74 7.94
N TYR A 73 -2.83 18.46 7.88
CA TYR A 73 -3.93 17.97 7.04
C TYR A 73 -3.68 18.17 5.55
N TRP A 74 -2.94 19.22 5.16
CA TRP A 74 -2.54 19.39 3.77
C TRP A 74 -1.61 18.25 3.33
N LEU A 75 -0.65 17.90 4.17
CA LEU A 75 0.25 16.77 3.94
C LEU A 75 -0.51 15.44 3.89
N LEU A 76 -1.51 15.25 4.76
CA LEU A 76 -2.36 14.06 4.74
C LEU A 76 -3.18 13.98 3.45
N ALA A 77 -3.78 15.09 3.00
CA ALA A 77 -4.60 15.15 1.80
C ALA A 77 -3.79 14.93 0.52
N GLN A 78 -2.68 15.64 0.36
CA GLN A 78 -1.82 15.50 -0.81
C GLN A 78 -1.03 14.18 -0.77
N GLY A 79 -0.52 13.79 0.40
CA GLY A 79 0.25 12.58 0.58
C GLY A 79 -0.56 11.31 0.36
N SER A 80 -1.82 11.26 0.81
CA SER A 80 -2.72 10.14 0.49
C SER A 80 -3.04 10.09 -1.00
N THR A 81 -3.34 11.23 -1.62
CA THR A 81 -3.64 11.31 -3.06
C THR A 81 -2.45 10.83 -3.92
N ILE A 82 -1.26 11.38 -3.67
CA ILE A 82 -0.04 10.97 -4.38
C ILE A 82 0.29 9.50 -4.08
N GLY A 83 0.12 9.07 -2.82
CA GLY A 83 0.30 7.69 -2.40
C GLY A 83 -0.56 6.71 -3.18
N PHE A 84 -1.84 7.02 -3.38
CA PHE A 84 -2.75 6.18 -4.18
C PHE A 84 -2.32 6.10 -5.65
N VAL A 85 -1.87 7.20 -6.26
CA VAL A 85 -1.36 7.17 -7.64
C VAL A 85 -0.11 6.30 -7.75
N ILE A 86 0.81 6.40 -6.78
CA ILE A 86 2.00 5.55 -6.71
C ILE A 86 1.61 4.08 -6.53
N LEU A 87 0.63 3.79 -5.67
CA LEU A 87 0.10 2.44 -5.46
C LEU A 87 -0.44 1.85 -6.77
N CYS A 88 -1.22 2.61 -7.53
CA CYS A 88 -1.71 2.19 -8.84
C CYS A 88 -0.56 1.89 -9.80
N LYS A 89 0.47 2.74 -9.84
CA LYS A 89 1.65 2.50 -10.68
C LYS A 89 2.40 1.22 -10.28
N ILE A 90 2.62 1.02 -8.98
CA ILE A 90 3.26 -0.19 -8.43
C ILE A 90 2.45 -1.43 -8.79
N TYR A 91 1.13 -1.38 -8.62
CA TYR A 91 0.24 -2.48 -9.00
C TYR A 91 0.37 -2.83 -10.49
N CYS A 92 0.23 -1.86 -11.39
CA CYS A 92 0.34 -2.11 -12.83
C CYS A 92 1.71 -2.68 -13.20
N THR A 93 2.79 -2.14 -12.61
CA THR A 93 4.16 -2.58 -12.89
C THR A 93 4.41 -4.01 -12.40
N LEU A 94 3.92 -4.36 -11.21
CA LEU A 94 4.05 -5.71 -10.66
C LEU A 94 3.18 -6.72 -11.42
N TRP A 95 1.98 -6.30 -11.83
CA TRP A 95 1.07 -7.14 -12.58
C TRP A 95 1.63 -7.51 -13.96
N ASP A 96 2.11 -6.52 -14.72
CA ASP A 96 2.72 -6.76 -16.03
C ASP A 96 4.00 -7.60 -15.93
N ASN A 97 4.88 -7.30 -14.97
CA ASN A 97 6.16 -7.99 -14.90
C ASN A 97 6.07 -9.42 -14.33
N LEU A 98 5.15 -9.68 -13.39
CA LEU A 98 5.08 -10.96 -12.70
C LEU A 98 3.95 -11.84 -13.23
N VAL A 99 2.72 -11.33 -13.29
CA VAL A 99 1.54 -12.12 -13.62
C VAL A 99 1.49 -12.40 -15.12
N VAL A 100 1.60 -11.36 -15.95
CA VAL A 100 1.55 -11.50 -17.41
C VAL A 100 2.75 -12.32 -17.92
N HIS A 101 3.94 -12.11 -17.37
CA HIS A 101 5.12 -12.89 -17.73
C HIS A 101 4.94 -14.40 -17.44
N LEU A 102 4.43 -14.75 -16.26
CA LEU A 102 4.22 -16.16 -15.88
C LEU A 102 3.06 -16.81 -16.65
N GLN A 103 2.02 -16.04 -17.01
CA GLN A 103 0.95 -16.52 -17.88
C GLN A 103 1.44 -16.79 -19.30
N ASN A 104 2.24 -15.89 -19.88
CA ASN A 104 2.81 -16.08 -21.22
C ASN A 104 3.79 -17.26 -21.28
N LYS A 105 4.56 -17.53 -20.22
CA LYS A 105 5.45 -18.71 -20.15
C LYS A 105 4.69 -20.05 -20.15
N ARG A 106 3.42 -20.05 -19.72
CA ARG A 106 2.58 -21.25 -19.63
C ARG A 106 1.81 -21.54 -20.91
N ARG A 107 1.69 -20.55 -21.81
CA ARG A 107 0.97 -20.64 -23.08
C ARG A 107 1.88 -21.11 -24.19
#